data_AF-A0A3B0ME47-F1
#
_entry.id   AF-A0A3B0ME47-F1
#
_cell.length_a   1.000
_cell.length_b   1.000
_cell.length_c   1.000
_cell.angle_alpha   90.00
_cell.angle_beta   90.00
_cell.angle_gamma   90.00
#
_symmetry.space_group_name_H-M   'P 1'
#
loop_
_entity.id
_entity.type
_entity.pdbx_description
1 polymer ?
#
loop_
_entity_poly.entity_id
_entity_poly.type
_entity_poly.pdbx_seq_one_letter_code
_entity_poly.pdbx_strand_id
1 'polypeptide(L)'
;MRFYRNVKKRHTLICQKINQNDILLQNLDNRIMIIENEINEINKEILFVGNLLAAINNVWLLSRDKLFLIKRKQAVFNHKLIDLKLEKAKKEADHQVVILEKKEKLNTKKILHMKSEKYIFLLKK
;
A
#
# COMPACT_ATOMS: atom_id res chain seq x y z
N MET A 1 -5.74 -4.85 -43.69
CA MET A 1 -4.91 -3.73 -43.15
C MET A 1 -5.53 -3.00 -41.95
N ARG A 2 -6.77 -2.46 -42.01
CA ARG A 2 -7.36 -1.63 -40.93
C ARG A 2 -7.53 -2.36 -39.58
N PHE A 3 -7.95 -3.63 -39.60
CA PHE A 3 -8.12 -4.46 -38.41
C PHE A 3 -6.82 -4.62 -37.60
N TYR A 4 -5.72 -5.02 -38.26
CA TYR A 4 -4.42 -5.20 -37.61
C TYR A 4 -3.90 -3.91 -36.96
N ARG A 5 -4.01 -2.76 -37.66
CA ARG A 5 -3.62 -1.46 -37.12
C ARG A 5 -4.41 -1.13 -35.84
N ASN A 6 -5.71 -1.42 -35.80
CA ASN A 6 -6.54 -1.20 -34.61
C ASN A 6 -6.14 -2.12 -33.44
N VAL A 7 -5.85 -3.39 -33.71
CA VAL A 7 -5.37 -4.34 -32.69
C VAL A 7 -4.02 -3.87 -32.11
N LYS A 8 -3.08 -3.45 -32.97
CA LYS A 8 -1.78 -2.94 -32.54
C LYS A 8 -1.92 -1.67 -31.68
N LYS A 9 -2.76 -0.71 -32.07
CA LYS A 9 -3.05 0.50 -31.27
C LYS A 9 -3.65 0.18 -29.90
N ARG A 10 -4.59 -0.77 -29.84
CA ARG A 10 -5.17 -1.21 -28.56
C ARG A 10 -4.14 -1.93 -27.69
N HIS A 11 -3.27 -2.74 -28.27
CA HIS A 11 -2.21 -3.42 -27.54
C HIS A 11 -1.24 -2.42 -26.90
N THR A 12 -0.81 -1.38 -27.62
CA THR A 12 0.07 -0.34 -27.07
C THR A 12 -0.58 0.41 -25.90
N LEU A 13 -1.87 0.74 -26.00
CA LEU A 13 -2.60 1.41 -24.91
C LEU A 13 -2.69 0.52 -23.66
N ILE A 14 -2.91 -0.78 -23.83
CA ILE A 14 -2.95 -1.72 -22.69
C ILE A 14 -1.57 -1.85 -22.04
N CYS A 15 -0.50 -1.93 -22.83
CA CYS A 15 0.86 -1.94 -22.28
C CYS A 15 1.15 -0.67 -21.46
N GLN A 16 0.75 0.51 -21.95
CA GLN A 16 0.89 1.76 -21.21
C GLN A 16 0.13 1.73 -19.89
N LYS A 17 -1.11 1.22 -19.88
CA LYS A 17 -1.91 1.12 -18.65
C LYS A 17 -1.32 0.13 -17.64
N ILE A 18 -0.73 -0.97 -18.11
CA ILE A 18 0.00 -1.90 -17.22
C ILE A 18 1.19 -1.19 -16.57
N ASN A 19 1.99 -0.47 -17.36
CA ASN A 19 3.14 0.26 -16.82
C ASN A 19 2.71 1.36 -15.83
N GLN A 20 1.60 2.03 -16.08
CA GLN A 20 1.03 2.99 -15.12
C GLN A 20 0.64 2.31 -13.81
N ASN A 21 0.01 1.12 -13.89
CA ASN A 21 -0.35 0.36 -12.70
C ASN A 21 0.91 -0.10 -11.94
N ASP A 22 2.00 -0.45 -12.62
CA ASP A 22 3.28 -0.80 -11.98
C ASP A 22 3.86 0.36 -11.16
N ILE A 23 3.85 1.58 -11.72
CA ILE A 23 4.30 2.78 -11.01
C ILE A 23 3.39 3.05 -9.80
N LEU A 24 2.08 2.88 -9.95
CA LEU A 24 1.13 3.07 -8.84
C LEU A 24 1.35 2.05 -7.71
N LEU A 25 1.61 0.79 -8.04
CA LEU A 25 1.93 -0.25 -7.05
C LEU A 25 3.20 0.11 -6.28
N GLN A 26 4.27 0.49 -6.99
CA GLN A 26 5.52 0.90 -6.35
C GLN A 26 5.33 2.11 -5.41
N ASN A 27 4.49 3.08 -5.81
CA ASN A 27 4.17 4.23 -4.97
C ASN A 27 3.35 3.84 -3.72
N LEU A 28 2.44 2.87 -3.85
CA LEU A 28 1.66 2.36 -2.72
C LEU A 28 2.55 1.56 -1.75
N ASP A 29 3.43 0.70 -2.26
CA ASP A 29 4.39 -0.06 -1.46
C ASP A 29 5.29 0.88 -0.63
N ASN A 30 5.84 1.91 -1.28
CA ASN A 30 6.66 2.92 -0.60
C ASN A 30 5.89 3.62 0.53
N ARG A 31 4.60 3.95 0.30
CA ARG A 31 3.75 4.60 1.31
C ARG A 31 3.43 3.65 2.47
N ILE A 32 3.12 2.39 2.19
CA ILE A 32 2.89 1.37 3.21
C ILE A 32 4.13 1.21 4.08
N MET A 33 5.32 1.13 3.46
CA MET A 33 6.59 1.03 4.18
C MET A 33 6.86 2.24 5.09
N ILE A 34 6.55 3.47 4.64
CA ILE A 34 6.66 4.67 5.47
C ILE A 34 5.73 4.58 6.69
N ILE A 35 4.46 4.21 6.48
CA ILE A 35 3.49 4.06 7.57
C ILE A 35 3.94 2.96 8.55
N GLU A 36 4.51 1.86 8.06
CA GLU A 36 5.07 0.80 8.91
C GLU A 36 6.23 1.29 9.77
N ASN A 37 7.12 2.11 9.21
CA ASN A 37 8.21 2.72 9.97
C ASN A 37 7.68 3.65 11.06
N GLU A 38 6.68 4.48 10.77
CA GLU A 38 6.05 5.36 11.76
C GLU A 38 5.34 4.57 12.87
N ILE A 39 4.66 3.47 12.53
CA ILE A 39 4.06 2.55 13.50
C ILE A 39 5.14 1.97 14.43
N ASN A 40 6.29 1.57 13.87
CA ASN A 40 7.39 1.02 14.64
C ASN A 40 8.02 2.04 15.59
N GLU A 41 8.15 3.30 15.15
CA GLU A 41 8.62 4.39 16.00
C GLU A 41 7.66 4.65 17.17
N ILE A 42 6.36 4.75 16.91
CA ILE A 42 5.36 4.95 17.97
C ILE A 42 5.32 3.78 18.94
N ASN A 43 5.46 2.54 18.45
CA ASN A 43 5.55 1.37 19.34
C ASN A 43 6.76 1.45 20.27
N LYS A 44 7.92 1.93 19.79
CA LYS A 44 9.10 2.17 20.64
C LYS A 44 8.82 3.25 21.69
N GLU A 45 8.14 4.34 21.33
CA GLU A 45 7.76 5.40 22.26
C GLU A 45 6.78 4.89 23.34
N ILE A 46 5.77 4.10 22.95
CA ILE A 46 4.83 3.47 23.88
C ILE A 46 5.57 2.53 24.85
N LEU A 47 6.48 1.69 24.33
CA LEU A 47 7.31 0.81 25.15
C LEU A 47 8.18 1.60 26.14
N PHE A 48 8.81 2.68 25.68
CA PHE A 48 9.62 3.55 26.52
C PHE A 48 8.78 4.18 27.64
N VAL A 49 7.59 4.70 27.32
CA VAL A 49 6.65 5.25 28.31
C VAL A 49 6.19 4.18 29.29
N GLY A 50 5.92 2.96 28.81
CA GLY A 50 5.56 1.82 29.65
C GLY A 50 6.67 1.43 30.63
N ASN A 51 7.92 1.39 30.16
CA ASN A 51 9.08 1.11 31.00
C ASN A 51 9.32 2.20 32.05
N LEU A 52 9.14 3.48 31.67
CA LEU A 52 9.17 4.59 32.63
C LEU A 52 8.09 4.43 33.70
N LEU A 53 6.85 4.12 33.33
CA LEU A 53 5.75 3.88 34.29
C LEU A 53 6.06 2.72 35.25
N ALA A 54 6.63 1.63 34.74
CA ALA A 54 7.03 0.48 35.56
C ALA A 54 8.14 0.85 36.57
N ALA A 55 9.18 1.56 36.10
CA ALA A 55 10.26 2.02 36.97
C ALA A 55 9.77 3.02 38.03
N ILE A 56 8.84 3.90 37.65
CA ILE A 56 8.20 4.88 38.54
C ILE A 56 7.39 4.22 39.65
N ASN A 57 6.59 3.21 39.31
CA ASN A 57 5.78 2.48 40.30
C ASN A 57 6.66 1.80 41.37
N ASN A 58 7.90 1.44 41.01
CA ASN A 58 8.86 0.83 41.95
C ASN A 58 9.51 1.84 42.90
N VAL A 59 9.45 3.15 42.62
CA VAL A 59 10.16 4.20 43.38
C VAL A 59 9.21 5.04 44.28
N TRP A 60 7.90 4.79 44.27
CA TRP A 60 6.89 5.36 45.20
C TRP A 60 6.85 6.92 45.33
N LEU A 61 7.50 7.67 44.44
CA LEU A 61 7.77 9.11 44.60
C LEU A 61 7.25 9.98 43.45
N LEU A 62 6.07 9.68 42.92
CA LEU A 62 5.46 10.48 41.85
C LEU A 62 4.09 11.04 42.21
N SER A 63 3.94 12.35 42.00
CA SER A 63 2.68 13.05 42.21
C SER A 63 1.63 12.57 41.20
N ARG A 64 0.37 12.58 41.65
CA ARG A 64 -0.80 12.13 40.87
C ARG A 64 -0.90 12.85 39.51
N ASP A 65 -0.55 14.13 39.46
CA ASP A 65 -0.59 14.94 38.23
C ASP A 65 0.45 14.50 37.20
N LYS A 66 1.66 14.15 37.65
CA LYS A 66 2.71 13.63 36.76
C LYS A 66 2.35 12.25 36.21
N LEU A 67 1.74 11.39 37.02
CA LEU A 67 1.23 10.10 36.54
C LEU A 67 0.11 10.28 35.51
N PHE A 68 -0.80 11.24 35.75
CA PHE A 68 -1.87 11.58 34.81
C PHE A 68 -1.34 12.10 33.48
N LEU A 69 -0.33 12.98 33.51
CA LEU A 69 0.35 13.47 32.30
C LEU A 69 0.97 12.34 31.48
N ILE A 70 1.62 11.37 32.12
CA ILE A 70 2.22 10.21 31.43
C ILE A 70 1.14 9.32 30.80
N LYS A 71 0.07 9.02 31.54
CA LYS A 71 -1.07 8.25 31.01
C LYS A 71 -1.74 8.96 29.84
N ARG A 72 -1.86 10.29 29.89
CA ARG A 72 -2.39 11.10 28.78
C ARG A 72 -1.48 11.02 27.56
N LYS A 73 -0.15 11.11 27.72
CA LYS A 73 0.80 10.91 26.61
C LYS A 73 0.67 9.52 25.99
N GLN A 74 0.56 8.48 26.82
CA GLN A 74 0.35 7.10 26.35
C GLN A 74 -0.95 6.97 25.54
N ALA A 75 -2.05 7.58 26.00
CA ALA A 75 -3.31 7.58 25.28
C ALA A 75 -3.19 8.27 23.91
N VAL A 76 -2.48 9.40 23.83
CA VAL A 76 -2.23 10.11 22.55
C VAL A 76 -1.47 9.22 21.57
N PHE A 77 -0.42 8.54 22.01
CA PHE A 77 0.34 7.62 21.16
C PHE A 77 -0.51 6.42 20.70
N ASN A 78 -1.34 5.87 21.59
CA ASN A 78 -2.25 4.79 21.24
C ASN A 78 -3.29 5.21 20.19
N HIS A 79 -3.84 6.43 20.30
CA HIS A 79 -4.75 6.95 19.27
C HIS A 79 -4.04 7.13 17.93
N LYS A 80 -2.84 7.75 17.92
CA LYS A 80 -2.04 7.90 16.71
C LYS A 80 -1.70 6.56 16.06
N LEU A 81 -1.42 5.53 16.87
CA LEU A 81 -1.17 4.17 16.40
C LEU A 81 -2.40 3.56 15.72
N ILE A 82 -3.60 3.78 16.26
CA ILE A 82 -4.85 3.31 15.65
C ILE A 82 -5.06 4.01 14.29
N ASP A 83 -4.87 5.32 14.23
CA ASP A 83 -5.04 6.09 13.00
C ASP A 83 -4.09 5.61 11.88
N LEU A 84 -2.82 5.37 12.21
CA LEU A 84 -1.83 4.84 11.25
C LEU A 84 -2.15 3.41 10.81
N LYS A 85 -2.65 2.55 11.71
CA LYS A 85 -3.10 1.21 11.33
C LYS A 85 -4.29 1.26 10.38
N LEU A 86 -5.23 2.17 10.59
CA LEU A 86 -6.35 2.39 9.69
C LEU A 86 -5.88 2.94 8.33
N GLU A 87 -4.93 3.87 8.33
CA GLU A 87 -4.35 4.39 7.09
C GLU A 87 -3.62 3.30 6.30
N LYS A 88 -2.80 2.48 6.98
CA LYS A 88 -2.14 1.31 6.38
C LYS A 88 -3.16 0.39 5.71
N ALA A 89 -4.20 -0.01 6.43
CA ALA A 89 -5.24 -0.90 5.90
C ALA A 89 -5.93 -0.32 4.65
N LYS A 90 -6.16 1.00 4.61
CA LYS A 90 -6.70 1.66 3.41
C LYS A 90 -5.73 1.57 2.22
N LYS A 91 -4.43 1.79 2.44
CA LYS A 91 -3.41 1.69 1.37
C LYS A 91 -3.23 0.26 0.87
N GLU A 92 -3.32 -0.73 1.75
CA GLU A 92 -3.30 -2.14 1.38
C GLU A 92 -4.53 -2.52 0.54
N ALA A 93 -5.71 -2.01 0.88
CA ALA A 93 -6.91 -2.20 0.08
C ALA A 93 -6.76 -1.58 -1.33
N ASP A 94 -6.27 -0.34 -1.42
CA ASP A 94 -5.97 0.32 -2.70
C ASP A 94 -4.97 -0.51 -3.52
N HIS A 95 -3.93 -1.05 -2.88
CA HIS A 95 -2.92 -1.88 -3.51
C HIS A 95 -3.53 -3.15 -4.14
N GLN A 96 -4.41 -3.84 -3.41
CA GLN A 96 -5.13 -5.01 -3.93
C GLN A 96 -6.02 -4.68 -5.14
N VAL A 97 -6.70 -3.52 -5.12
CA VAL A 97 -7.52 -3.07 -6.25
C VAL A 97 -6.66 -2.88 -7.51
N VAL A 98 -5.49 -2.24 -7.38
CA VAL A 98 -4.57 -2.02 -8.52
C VAL A 98 -4.00 -3.34 -9.04
N ILE A 99 -3.72 -4.32 -8.17
CA ILE A 99 -3.29 -5.67 -8.58
C ILE A 99 -4.37 -6.35 -9.43
N LEU A 100 -5.63 -6.29 -8.97
CA LEU A 100 -6.76 -6.88 -9.70
C LEU A 100 -6.92 -6.24 -11.08
N GLU A 101 -6.89 -4.90 -11.17
CA GLU A 101 -6.96 -4.20 -12.45
C GLU A 101 -5.80 -4.62 -13.38
N LYS A 102 -4.57 -4.69 -12.86
CA LYS A 102 -3.39 -5.12 -13.64
C LYS A 102 -3.58 -6.53 -14.20
N LYS A 103 -4.13 -7.46 -13.42
CA LYS A 103 -4.40 -8.84 -13.85
C LYS A 103 -5.41 -8.88 -15.01
N GLU A 104 -6.46 -8.08 -14.97
CA GLU A 104 -7.43 -7.96 -16.06
C GLU A 104 -6.80 -7.39 -17.34
N LYS A 105 -5.97 -6.34 -17.21
CA LYS A 105 -5.26 -5.77 -18.37
C LYS A 105 -4.28 -6.76 -18.99
N LEU A 106 -3.58 -7.56 -18.18
CA LEU A 106 -2.70 -8.63 -18.66
C LEU A 106 -3.46 -9.70 -19.46
N ASN A 107 -4.64 -10.11 -19.00
CA ASN A 107 -5.50 -11.03 -19.75
C ASN A 107 -5.92 -10.42 -21.10
N THR A 108 -6.30 -9.15 -21.09
CA THR A 108 -6.68 -8.44 -22.32
C THR A 108 -5.51 -8.33 -23.30
N LYS A 109 -4.29 -8.09 -22.80
CA LYS A 109 -3.05 -8.10 -23.60
C LYS A 109 -2.85 -9.44 -24.31
N LYS A 110 -2.99 -10.56 -23.59
CA LYS A 110 -2.87 -11.92 -24.16
C LYS A 110 -3.88 -12.17 -25.28
N ILE A 111 -5.14 -11.79 -25.06
CA ILE A 111 -6.21 -11.94 -26.07
C ILE A 111 -5.90 -11.12 -27.34
N LEU A 112 -5.44 -9.87 -27.19
CA LEU A 112 -5.07 -9.04 -28.35
C LEU A 112 -3.88 -9.62 -29.11
N HIS A 113 -2.90 -10.19 -28.40
CA HIS A 113 -1.75 -10.85 -29.02
C HIS A 113 -2.19 -12.03 -29.89
N MET A 114 -2.97 -12.97 -29.34
CA MET A 114 -3.53 -14.10 -30.09
C MET A 114 -4.34 -13.66 -31.33
N LYS A 115 -5.15 -12.60 -31.20
CA LYS A 115 -5.92 -12.05 -32.32
C LYS A 115 -5.00 -11.51 -33.43
N SER A 116 -3.90 -10.87 -33.05
CA SER A 116 -2.92 -10.35 -34.01
C SER A 116 -2.20 -11.48 -34.76
N GLU A 117 -1.80 -12.55 -34.05
CA GLU A 117 -1.15 -13.73 -34.63
C GLU A 117 -2.06 -14.48 -35.59
N LYS A 118 -3.33 -14.73 -35.18
CA LYS A 118 -4.33 -15.35 -36.05
C LYS A 118 -4.55 -14.55 -37.33
N TYR A 119 -4.60 -13.22 -37.24
CA TYR A 119 -4.76 -12.36 -38.42
C TYR A 119 -3.54 -12.42 -39.34
N ILE A 120 -2.31 -12.40 -38.80
CA ILE A 120 -1.08 -12.54 -39.60
C ILE A 120 -1.06 -13.90 -40.31
N PHE A 121 -1.40 -14.98 -39.59
CA PHE A 121 -1.45 -16.33 -40.17
C PHE A 121 -2.44 -16.43 -41.34
N LEU A 122 -3.65 -15.89 -41.18
CA LEU A 122 -4.67 -15.88 -42.23
C LEU A 122 -4.28 -15.07 -43.47
N LEU A 123 -3.40 -14.07 -43.34
CA LEU A 123 -2.89 -13.30 -44.47
C LEU A 123 -1.73 -13.98 -45.23
N LYS A 124 -1.12 -15.00 -44.63
CA LYS A 124 -0.01 -15.76 -45.24
C LYS A 124 -0.49 -16.97 -46.06
N LYS A 125 -1.75 -17.36 -45.90
CA LYS A 125 -2.45 -18.33 -46.77
C LYS A 125 -3.12 -17.60 -47.91
#